data_AF-A0A350DBS4-F1
#
_entry.id   AF-A0A350DBS4-F1
#
_cell.length_a   1.000
_cell.length_b   1.000
_cell.length_c   1.000
_cell.angle_alpha   90.00
_cell.angle_beta   90.00
_cell.angle_gamma   90.00
#
_symmetry.space_group_name_H-M   'P 1'
#
loop_
_entity.id
_entity.type
_entity.pdbx_description
1 polymer ?
#
loop_
_entity_poly.entity_id
_entity_poly.type
_entity_poly.pdbx_seq_one_letter_code
_entity_poly.pdbx_strand_id
1 'polypeptide(L)'
;AYPEQYDAGLLYPIPRAANRAPLGIEEGALPFVGEDEWHAFEVSWLNGRGKPIVAVARFRLPASSPHLIESKSWKLYLNSLNQTR
;
A
#
# COMPACT_ATOMS: atom_id res chain seq x y z
N ALA A 1 -0.56 5.57 17.58
CA ALA A 1 0.55 4.70 18.05
C ALA A 1 0.93 3.75 16.92
N TYR A 2 2.12 3.14 16.95
CA TYR A 2 2.43 2.06 16.01
C TYR A 2 1.63 0.80 16.37
N PRO A 3 1.16 0.03 15.38
CA PRO A 3 0.44 -1.22 15.64
C PRO A 3 1.37 -2.28 16.25
N GLU A 4 0.85 -3.02 17.23
CA GLU A 4 1.56 -4.13 17.88
C GLU A 4 1.17 -5.50 17.31
N GLN A 5 0.11 -5.54 16.51
CA GLN A 5 -0.42 -6.74 15.85
C GLN A 5 -0.78 -6.38 14.41
N TYR A 6 -0.87 -7.40 13.55
CA TYR A 6 -1.34 -7.22 12.19
C TYR A 6 -2.71 -6.54 12.16
N ASP A 7 -2.82 -5.48 11.35
CA ASP A 7 -4.05 -4.71 11.21
C ASP A 7 -4.22 -4.21 9.77
N ALA A 8 -5.08 -4.88 9.01
CA ALA A 8 -5.45 -4.48 7.65
C ALA A 8 -6.30 -3.20 7.60
N GLY A 9 -6.98 -2.84 8.70
CA GLY A 9 -7.82 -1.65 8.80
C GLY A 9 -7.03 -0.33 8.80
N LEU A 10 -5.70 -0.41 8.94
CA LEU A 10 -4.80 0.75 8.84
C LEU A 10 -4.69 1.29 7.42
N LEU A 11 -5.01 0.50 6.39
CA LEU A 11 -4.90 0.93 5.00
C LEU A 11 -5.94 2.00 4.70
N TYR A 12 -5.48 3.16 4.22
CA TYR A 12 -6.35 4.28 3.86
C TYR A 12 -6.38 4.47 2.34
N PRO A 13 -7.52 4.23 1.69
CA PRO A 13 -7.66 4.41 0.25
C PRO A 13 -7.87 5.90 -0.10
N ILE A 14 -7.19 6.38 -1.14
CA ILE A 14 -7.41 7.72 -1.72
C ILE A 14 -8.06 7.54 -3.11
N PRO A 15 -9.30 8.00 -3.32
CA PRO A 15 -9.95 7.90 -4.63
C PRO A 15 -9.17 8.65 -5.70
N ARG A 16 -8.85 7.98 -6.81
CA ARG A 16 -8.15 8.63 -7.94
C ARG A 16 -9.06 9.62 -8.66
N ALA A 17 -10.37 9.38 -8.65
CA ALA A 17 -11.39 10.21 -9.29
C ALA A 17 -11.24 11.70 -8.92
N ALA A 18 -11.00 11.99 -7.64
CA ALA A 18 -10.94 13.35 -7.12
C ALA A 18 -9.88 14.21 -7.83
N ASN A 19 -8.71 13.64 -8.13
CA ASN A 19 -7.64 14.34 -8.84
C ASN A 19 -7.73 14.19 -10.37
N ARG A 20 -8.47 13.19 -10.87
CA ARG A 20 -8.68 12.95 -12.30
C ARG A 20 -9.78 13.82 -12.90
N ALA A 21 -10.86 14.07 -12.16
CA ALA A 21 -11.99 14.83 -12.65
C ALA A 21 -11.62 16.25 -13.10
N PRO A 22 -10.79 17.04 -12.38
CA PRO A 22 -10.35 18.35 -12.85
C PRO A 22 -9.49 18.31 -14.12
N LEU A 23 -8.90 17.16 -14.44
CA LEU A 23 -8.11 16.93 -15.64
C LEU A 23 -8.97 16.42 -16.82
N GLY A 24 -10.29 16.29 -16.65
CA GLY A 24 -11.20 15.74 -17.66
C GLY A 24 -11.01 14.25 -17.90
N ILE A 25 -10.41 13.51 -16.96
CA ILE A 25 -10.19 12.07 -17.07
C ILE A 25 -11.36 11.32 -16.42
N GLU A 26 -12.13 10.62 -17.25
CA GLU A 26 -13.27 9.80 -16.80
C GLU A 26 -12.81 8.46 -16.22
N GLU A 27 -13.52 7.98 -15.20
CA GLU A 27 -13.33 6.63 -14.70
C GLU A 27 -13.72 5.60 -15.77
N GLY A 28 -12.90 4.57 -15.96
CA GLY A 28 -13.12 3.53 -16.96
C GLY A 28 -12.64 3.86 -18.38
N ALA A 29 -12.35 5.14 -18.68
CA ALA A 29 -11.83 5.59 -19.98
C ALA A 29 -10.48 6.30 -19.82
N LEU A 30 -9.52 5.63 -19.18
CA LEU A 30 -8.19 6.22 -18.96
C LEU A 30 -7.47 6.44 -20.30
N PRO A 31 -6.93 7.64 -20.57
CA PRO A 31 -6.17 7.93 -21.78
C PRO A 31 -4.75 7.35 -21.74
N PHE A 32 -4.43 6.54 -20.72
CA PHE A 32 -3.12 5.96 -20.47
C PHE A 32 -3.24 4.59 -19.83
N VAL A 33 -2.16 3.83 -19.93
CA VAL A 33 -1.89 2.60 -19.19
C VAL A 33 -0.67 2.81 -18.29
N GLY A 34 -0.60 2.11 -17.17
CA GLY A 34 0.53 2.22 -16.26
C GLY A 34 0.28 1.61 -14.89
N GLU A 35 1.25 1.80 -14.00
CA GLU A 35 1.22 1.32 -12.63
C GLU A 35 1.95 2.31 -11.70
N ASP A 36 1.53 2.34 -10.43
CA ASP A 36 2.32 2.94 -9.36
C ASP A 36 3.24 1.85 -8.80
N GLU A 37 4.55 2.02 -8.94
CA GLU A 37 5.54 1.11 -8.38
C GLU A 37 6.05 1.63 -7.03
N TRP A 38 5.89 0.82 -5.98
CA TRP A 38 6.30 1.13 -4.62
C TRP A 38 7.44 0.25 -4.17
N HIS A 39 8.46 0.87 -3.57
CA HIS A 39 9.57 0.20 -2.93
C HIS A 39 9.43 0.33 -1.42
N ALA A 40 9.14 -0.79 -0.74
CA ALA A 40 9.13 -0.86 0.71
C ALA A 40 10.45 -1.45 1.19
N PHE A 41 11.34 -0.57 1.66
CA PHE A 41 12.67 -0.95 2.13
C PHE A 41 12.69 -1.55 3.54
N GLU A 42 11.61 -1.39 4.31
CA GLU A 42 11.52 -1.72 5.73
C GLU A 42 10.44 -2.78 6.00
N VAL A 43 10.37 -3.86 5.21
CA VAL A 43 9.42 -4.96 5.46
C VAL A 43 10.02 -5.96 6.45
N SER A 44 9.29 -6.27 7.53
CA SER A 44 9.72 -7.23 8.53
C SER A 44 8.53 -7.98 9.16
N TRP A 45 8.75 -9.24 9.56
CA TRP A 45 7.78 -10.09 10.26
C TRP A 45 8.50 -11.19 11.06
N LEU A 46 7.78 -11.97 11.86
CA LEU A 46 8.34 -13.12 12.57
C LEU A 46 8.08 -14.40 11.75
N ASN A 47 9.04 -15.33 11.67
CA ASN A 47 8.73 -16.66 11.15
C ASN A 47 8.00 -17.52 12.20
N GLY A 48 7.62 -18.76 11.84
CA GLY A 48 6.91 -19.66 12.75
C GLY A 48 7.62 -19.99 14.08
N ARG A 49 8.92 -19.68 14.20
CA ARG A 49 9.70 -19.83 15.45
C ARG A 49 9.90 -18.50 16.21
N GLY A 50 9.28 -17.41 15.76
CA GLY A 50 9.41 -16.08 16.37
C GLY A 50 10.70 -15.34 16.01
N LYS A 51 11.47 -15.81 15.01
CA LYS A 51 12.68 -15.09 14.56
C LYS A 51 12.28 -13.99 13.57
N PRO A 52 12.71 -12.72 13.76
CA PRO A 52 12.51 -11.66 12.78
C PRO A 52 13.13 -12.00 11.41
N ILE A 53 12.37 -11.72 10.36
CA ILE A 53 12.72 -11.82 8.95
C ILE A 53 12.59 -10.42 8.36
N VAL A 54 13.55 -10.02 7.55
CA VAL A 54 13.55 -8.72 6.87
C VAL A 54 13.62 -8.92 5.36
N ALA A 55 12.96 -8.03 4.62
CA ALA A 55 12.97 -8.02 3.16
C ALA A 55 12.80 -6.60 2.61
N VAL A 56 13.22 -6.42 1.36
CA VAL A 56 12.77 -5.31 0.53
C VAL A 56 11.67 -5.84 -0.38
N ALA A 57 10.52 -5.17 -0.38
CA ALA A 57 9.39 -5.54 -1.22
C ALA A 57 9.14 -4.50 -2.31
N ARG A 58 8.69 -4.97 -3.47
CA ARG A 58 8.24 -4.15 -4.58
C ARG A 58 6.78 -4.46 -4.87
N PHE A 59 5.95 -3.43 -4.89
CA PHE A 59 4.53 -3.53 -5.20
C PHE A 59 4.22 -2.76 -6.47
N ARG A 60 3.32 -3.30 -7.28
CA ARG A 60 2.85 -2.67 -8.52
C ARG A 60 1.34 -2.60 -8.46
N LEU A 61 0.81 -1.38 -8.42
CA LEU A 61 -0.63 -1.14 -8.38
C LEU A 61 -1.07 -0.60 -9.74
N PRO A 62 -2.02 -1.25 -10.44
CA PRO A 62 -2.49 -0.76 -11.73
C PRO A 62 -3.02 0.67 -11.64
N ALA A 63 -2.69 1.52 -12.60
CA ALA A 63 -3.27 2.86 -12.70
C ALA A 63 -4.79 2.82 -12.90
N SER A 64 -5.34 1.69 -13.36
CA SER A 64 -6.77 1.43 -13.47
C SER A 64 -7.48 1.16 -12.13
N SER A 65 -6.75 0.99 -11.01
CA SER A 65 -7.39 0.84 -9.70
C SER A 65 -8.20 2.11 -9.34
N PRO A 66 -9.36 1.98 -8.67
CA PRO A 66 -10.15 3.15 -8.28
C PRO A 66 -9.46 4.00 -7.21
N HIS A 67 -8.59 3.39 -6.40
CA HIS A 67 -7.91 4.04 -5.28
C HIS A 67 -6.39 3.91 -5.40
N LEU A 68 -5.72 5.00 -5.01
CA LEU A 68 -4.35 5.00 -4.50
C LEU A 68 -4.38 4.57 -3.02
N ILE A 69 -3.21 4.30 -2.46
CA ILE A 69 -3.08 4.05 -1.03
C ILE A 69 -2.22 5.14 -0.42
N GLU A 70 -2.70 5.73 0.67
CA GLU A 70 -1.99 6.81 1.35
C GLU A 70 -0.68 6.28 1.96
N SER A 71 0.43 6.99 1.75
CA SER A 71 1.78 6.48 2.01
C SER A 71 2.05 6.21 3.49
N LYS A 72 1.52 7.04 4.40
CA LYS A 72 1.64 6.82 5.85
C LYS A 72 0.83 5.62 6.30
N SER A 73 -0.37 5.44 5.78
CA SER A 73 -1.25 4.29 6.03
C SER A 73 -0.59 2.98 5.58
N TRP A 74 0.07 3.00 4.41
CA TRP A 74 0.85 1.89 3.89
C TRP A 74 2.02 1.51 4.80
N LYS A 75 2.78 2.51 5.28
CA LYS A 75 3.86 2.30 6.25
C LYS A 75 3.34 1.68 7.55
N LEU A 76 2.24 2.19 8.10
CA LEU A 76 1.67 1.65 9.34
C LEU A 76 1.17 0.21 9.15
N TYR A 77 0.51 -0.07 8.02
CA TYR A 77 0.09 -1.43 7.65
C TYR A 77 1.30 -2.38 7.58
N LEU A 78 2.37 -2.02 6.87
CA LEU A 78 3.56 -2.87 6.78
C LEU A 78 4.22 -3.06 8.15
N ASN A 79 4.27 -2.01 8.97
CA ASN A 79 4.81 -2.12 10.33
C ASN A 79 3.96 -3.00 11.26
N SER A 80 2.67 -3.19 10.97
CA SER A 80 1.79 -4.11 11.72
C SER A 80 2.24 -5.58 11.60
N LEU A 81 3.02 -5.91 10.56
CA LEU A 81 3.58 -7.24 10.36
C LEU A 81 4.75 -7.56 11.31
N ASN A 82 5.42 -6.54 11.87
CA ASN A 82 6.70 -6.68 12.56
C ASN A 82 6.69 -7.70 13.73
N GLN A 83 5.55 -7.83 14.42
CA GLN A 83 5.38 -8.76 15.55
C GLN A 83 4.45 -9.94 15.23
N THR A 84 4.06 -10.09 13.96
CA THR A 84 3.15 -11.15 13.49
C THR A 84 3.96 -12.35 12.99
N ARG A 85 3.51 -13.57 13.34
CA ARG A 85 4.14 -14.85 12.95
C ARG A 85 3.52 -15.46 11.70
#